data_AF-A0A1V4H8S5-F1
#
_entry.id   AF-A0A1V4H8S5-F1
#
_cell.length_a   1.000
_cell.length_b   1.000
_cell.length_c   1.000
_cell.angle_alpha   90.00
_cell.angle_beta   90.00
_cell.angle_gamma   90.00
#
_symmetry.space_group_name_H-M   'P 1'
#
loop_
_entity.id
_entity.type
_entity.pdbx_description
1 polymer ?
#
loop_
_entity_poly.entity_id
_entity_poly.type
_entity_poly.pdbx_seq_one_letter_code
_entity_poly.pdbx_strand_id
1 'polypeptide(L)'
;MGMHVLLEPKLGGALRIDFNGTDMVAGRYVKVESNERIVFTSGWIGSDTLPTDSSTVEVRLHKQDSGTLLILKHSGLPASRRPMHLTGCNYYLARLNLLYWAMNLVLIFLQYH
;
A
#
# COMPACT_ATOMS: atom_id res chain seq x y z
N MET A 1 -13.90 0.81 -4.32
CA MET A 1 -13.44 1.90 -3.43
C MET A 1 -13.93 1.56 -2.04
N GLY A 2 -13.19 1.90 -0.97
CA GLY A 2 -13.69 1.70 0.40
C GLY A 2 -14.86 2.61 0.73
N MET A 3 -15.84 2.13 1.50
CA MET A 3 -16.96 2.93 2.00
C MET A 3 -16.53 3.79 3.19
N HIS A 4 -15.67 3.26 4.06
CA HIS A 4 -15.10 4.00 5.18
C HIS A 4 -13.59 3.80 5.25
N VAL A 5 -12.87 4.91 5.46
CA VAL A 5 -11.41 4.92 5.50
C VAL A 5 -10.95 5.73 6.71
N LEU A 6 -10.10 5.13 7.54
CA LEU A 6 -9.39 5.79 8.64
C LEU A 6 -7.88 5.68 8.37
N LEU A 7 -7.24 6.84 8.20
CA LEU A 7 -5.79 6.96 8.03
C LEU A 7 -5.25 7.92 9.08
N GLU A 8 -4.38 7.44 9.95
CA GLU A 8 -3.62 8.28 10.86
C GLU A 8 -2.11 8.21 10.51
N PRO A 9 -1.61 9.03 9.57
CA PRO A 9 -0.23 8.97 9.08
C PRO A 9 0.77 9.54 10.09
N LYS A 10 0.87 8.90 11.25
CA LYS A 10 1.82 9.14 12.34
C LYS A 10 2.35 7.78 12.79
N LEU A 11 3.54 7.75 13.40
CA LEU A 11 4.08 6.50 13.94
C LEU A 11 3.07 5.87 14.93
N GLY A 12 2.71 4.61 14.69
CA GLY A 12 1.72 3.85 15.47
C GLY A 12 0.25 4.17 15.16
N GLY A 13 -0.03 5.12 14.26
CA GLY A 13 -1.41 5.48 13.90
C GLY A 13 -2.14 4.37 13.16
N ALA A 14 -3.47 4.36 13.26
CA ALA A 14 -4.32 3.34 12.66
C ALA A 14 -4.42 3.47 11.13
N LEU A 15 -4.47 2.31 10.47
CA LEU A 15 -4.95 2.12 9.11
C LEU A 15 -6.20 1.23 9.18
N ARG A 16 -7.35 1.72 8.71
CA ARG A 16 -8.54 0.88 8.48
C ARG A 16 -9.21 1.24 7.17
N ILE A 17 -9.54 0.22 6.38
CA ILE A 17 -10.28 0.35 5.13
C ILE A 17 -11.43 -0.64 5.17
N ASP A 18 -12.65 -0.14 5.18
CA ASP A 18 -13.86 -0.92 5.03
C ASP A 18 -14.33 -0.85 3.57
N PHE A 19 -14.40 -2.00 2.91
CA PHE A 19 -14.82 -2.08 1.52
C PHE A 19 -16.33 -2.14 1.32
N ASN A 20 -17.07 -2.82 2.20
CA ASN A 20 -18.49 -3.17 2.01
C ASN A 20 -19.25 -3.51 3.31
N GLY A 21 -18.70 -3.17 4.48
CA GLY A 21 -19.26 -3.45 5.80
C GLY A 21 -18.83 -4.80 6.38
N THR A 22 -18.27 -5.70 5.56
CA THR A 22 -17.82 -7.04 5.98
C THR A 22 -16.34 -7.28 5.70
N ASP A 23 -15.85 -6.80 4.56
CA ASP A 23 -14.47 -6.95 4.14
C ASP A 23 -13.65 -5.75 4.62
N MET A 24 -12.92 -5.95 5.71
CA MET A 24 -12.15 -4.88 6.35
C MET A 24 -10.66 -5.21 6.38
N VAL A 25 -9.85 -4.27 5.92
CA VAL A 25 -8.40 -4.27 6.12
C VAL A 25 -8.08 -3.42 7.34
N ALA A 26 -7.20 -3.91 8.21
CA ALA A 26 -6.64 -3.14 9.31
C ALA A 26 -5.12 -3.33 9.44
N GLY A 27 -4.49 -2.28 9.97
CA GLY A 27 -3.09 -2.27 10.33
C GLY A 27 -2.70 -0.96 11.01
N ARG A 28 -1.40 -0.66 10.98
CA ARG A 28 -0.81 0.52 11.60
C ARG A 28 0.36 1.07 10.82
N TYR A 29 0.59 2.37 10.91
CA TYR A 29 1.77 3.02 10.38
C TYR A 29 2.99 2.67 11.25
N VAL A 30 3.99 2.04 10.65
CA VAL A 30 5.25 1.67 11.33
C VAL A 30 6.40 2.59 10.97
N LYS A 31 6.26 3.38 9.90
CA LYS A 31 7.21 4.43 9.52
C LYS A 31 6.52 5.53 8.75
N VAL A 32 6.84 6.78 9.08
CA VAL A 32 6.35 7.98 8.39
C VAL A 32 7.49 8.98 8.30
N GLU A 33 8.03 9.13 7.09
CA GLU A 33 8.99 10.16 6.69
C GLU A 33 8.32 11.02 5.62
N SER A 34 8.02 12.27 5.97
CA SER A 34 7.23 13.17 5.11
C SER A 34 7.88 13.30 3.74
N ASN A 35 7.09 13.16 2.67
CA ASN A 35 7.50 13.22 1.26
C ASN A 35 8.54 12.18 0.78
N GLU A 36 9.00 11.26 1.64
CA GLU A 36 10.04 10.29 1.28
C GLU A 36 9.57 8.86 1.39
N ARG A 37 8.92 8.50 2.51
CA ARG A 37 8.62 7.11 2.80
C ARG A 37 7.51 6.94 3.81
N ILE A 38 6.59 6.04 3.50
CA ILE A 38 5.65 5.50 4.48
C ILE A 38 5.73 3.98 4.47
N VAL A 39 5.64 3.39 5.66
CA VAL A 39 5.49 1.94 5.82
C VAL A 39 4.33 1.72 6.77
N PHE A 40 3.40 0.87 6.36
CA PHE A 40 2.29 0.45 7.20
C PHE A 40 2.07 -1.04 7.07
N THR A 41 1.58 -1.64 8.15
CA THR A 41 1.13 -3.02 8.14
C THR A 41 -0.28 -3.11 7.56
N SER A 42 -0.63 -4.30 7.08
CA SER A 42 -1.93 -4.56 6.47
C SER A 42 -2.30 -6.04 6.61
N GLY A 43 -3.59 -6.29 6.78
CA GLY A 43 -4.19 -7.61 6.72
C GLY A 43 -5.71 -7.50 6.89
N TRP A 44 -6.41 -8.61 6.67
CA TRP A 44 -7.86 -8.66 6.75
C TRP A 44 -8.29 -9.02 8.18
N ILE A 45 -9.27 -8.30 8.70
CA ILE A 45 -9.90 -8.63 9.98
C ILE A 45 -10.55 -10.01 9.85
N GLY A 46 -10.25 -10.92 10.78
CA GLY A 46 -10.81 -12.28 10.81
C GLY A 46 -10.21 -13.26 9.79
N SER A 47 -9.15 -12.89 9.05
CA SER A 47 -8.51 -13.83 8.11
C SER A 47 -7.39 -14.64 8.76
N ASP A 48 -7.47 -15.98 8.66
CA ASP A 48 -6.41 -16.86 9.16
C ASP A 48 -5.14 -16.84 8.30
N THR A 49 -5.28 -16.54 7.00
CA THR A 49 -4.17 -16.62 6.03
C THR A 49 -3.48 -15.29 5.77
N LEU A 50 -4.14 -14.17 6.07
CA LEU A 50 -3.56 -12.84 5.99
C LEU A 50 -4.15 -11.97 7.11
N PRO A 51 -3.92 -12.32 8.39
CA PRO A 51 -4.49 -11.60 9.53
C PRO A 51 -3.98 -10.16 9.59
N THR A 52 -4.67 -9.31 10.35
CA THR A 52 -4.22 -7.94 10.59
C THR A 52 -2.77 -7.91 11.02
N ASP A 53 -2.02 -6.94 10.49
CA ASP A 53 -0.59 -6.76 10.72
C ASP A 53 0.39 -7.81 10.16
N SER A 54 -0.09 -8.83 9.45
CA SER A 54 0.77 -9.91 8.92
C SER A 54 1.57 -9.56 7.66
N SER A 55 1.15 -8.52 6.93
CA SER A 55 1.87 -8.02 5.76
C SER A 55 2.24 -6.55 5.92
N THR A 56 3.20 -6.08 5.13
CA THR A 56 3.63 -4.70 5.13
C THR A 56 3.61 -4.12 3.72
N VAL A 57 3.11 -2.90 3.59
CA VAL A 57 3.23 -2.09 2.39
C VAL A 57 4.20 -0.96 2.69
N GLU A 58 5.22 -0.87 1.86
CA GLU A 58 6.20 0.21 1.85
C GLU A 58 6.03 1.01 0.57
N VAL A 59 5.89 2.32 0.71
CA VAL A 59 5.88 3.28 -0.38
C VAL A 59 7.06 4.22 -0.19
N ARG A 60 7.93 4.30 -1.20
CA ARG A 60 9.03 5.26 -1.27
C ARG A 60 8.82 6.21 -2.43
N LEU A 61 9.16 7.47 -2.20
CA LEU A 61 9.12 8.54 -3.17
C LEU A 61 10.54 9.05 -3.35
N HIS A 62 11.03 8.99 -4.58
CA HIS A 62 12.32 9.56 -4.96
C HIS A 62 12.08 10.70 -5.94
N LYS A 63 12.51 11.90 -5.56
CA LYS A 63 12.48 13.06 -6.45
C LYS A 63 13.32 12.76 -7.70
N GLN A 64 12.80 13.11 -8.88
CA GLN A 64 13.50 13.05 -10.16
C GLN A 64 13.34 14.37 -10.89
N ASP A 65 14.22 14.65 -11.86
CA ASP A 65 14.19 15.90 -12.63
C ASP A 65 12.86 16.12 -13.36
N SER A 66 12.19 15.04 -13.77
CA SER A 66 10.91 15.05 -14.48
C SER A 66 9.72 14.48 -13.67
N GLY A 67 9.83 14.45 -12.33
CA GLY A 67 8.72 14.03 -11.47
C GLY A 67 9.15 13.34 -10.18
N THR A 68 8.47 12.24 -9.85
CA THR A 68 8.75 11.44 -8.65
C THR A 68 8.59 9.98 -8.99
N LEU A 69 9.65 9.24 -8.76
CA LEU A 69 9.68 7.79 -8.80
C LEU A 69 8.99 7.26 -7.55
N LEU A 70 7.91 6.50 -7.72
CA LEU A 70 7.25 5.78 -6.62
C LEU A 70 7.64 4.31 -6.69
N ILE A 71 8.20 3.81 -5.59
CA ILE A 71 8.49 2.39 -5.41
C ILE A 71 7.54 1.85 -4.36
N LEU A 72 6.73 0.86 -4.74
CA LEU A 72 5.82 0.15 -3.84
C LEU A 72 6.31 -1.28 -3.63
N LYS A 73 6.50 -1.67 -2.37
CA LYS A 73 6.84 -3.04 -1.98
C LYS A 73 5.77 -3.58 -1.03
N HIS A 74 5.17 -4.71 -1.37
CA HIS A 74 4.27 -5.45 -0.49
C HIS A 74 4.96 -6.75 -0.05
N SER A 75 5.20 -6.91 1.23
CA SER A 75 5.88 -8.08 1.83
C SER A 75 4.99 -8.79 2.84
N GLY A 76 5.30 -10.06 3.14
CA GLY A 76 4.49 -10.89 4.06
C GLY A 76 3.22 -11.47 3.44
N LEU A 77 3.09 -11.44 2.11
CA LEU A 77 1.96 -12.06 1.41
C LEU A 77 2.18 -13.58 1.24
N PRO A 78 1.18 -14.41 1.57
CA PRO A 78 1.15 -15.80 1.15
C PRO A 78 1.30 -15.93 -0.36
N ALA A 79 2.02 -16.95 -0.82
CA ALA A 79 2.30 -17.14 -2.24
C ALA A 79 1.04 -17.15 -3.12
N SER A 80 -0.05 -17.76 -2.61
CA SER A 80 -1.34 -17.83 -3.28
C SER A 80 -2.02 -16.48 -3.51
N ARG A 81 -1.71 -15.47 -2.69
CA ARG A 81 -2.32 -14.13 -2.76
C ARG A 81 -1.52 -13.15 -3.63
N ARG A 82 -0.24 -13.43 -3.90
CA ARG A 82 0.64 -12.51 -4.66
C ARG A 82 0.10 -12.08 -6.02
N PRO A 83 -0.46 -12.97 -6.87
CA PRO A 83 -0.96 -12.57 -8.20
C PRO A 83 -2.10 -11.54 -8.13
N MET A 84 -3.09 -11.79 -7.26
CA MET A 84 -4.22 -10.88 -7.07
C MET A 84 -3.76 -9.50 -6.56
N HIS A 85 -2.82 -9.49 -5.61
CA HIS A 85 -2.26 -8.24 -5.08
C HIS A 85 -1.50 -7.47 -6.16
N LEU A 86 -0.74 -8.15 -7.02
CA LEU A 86 -0.04 -7.52 -8.15
C LEU A 86 -1.03 -6.84 -9.11
N THR A 87 -2.11 -7.53 -9.49
CA THR A 87 -3.16 -6.96 -10.35
C THR A 87 -3.81 -5.74 -9.71
N GLY A 88 -4.16 -5.82 -8.42
CA GLY A 88 -4.74 -4.70 -7.68
C GLY A 88 -3.80 -3.50 -7.59
N CYS A 89 -2.53 -3.71 -7.23
CA CYS A 89 -1.52 -2.65 -7.16
C CYS A 89 -1.35 -1.95 -8.51
N ASN A 90 -1.20 -2.71 -9.60
CA ASN A 90 -1.03 -2.15 -10.94
C ASN A 90 -2.24 -1.29 -11.36
N TYR A 91 -3.46 -1.76 -11.03
CA TYR A 91 -4.68 -1.03 -11.31
C TYR A 91 -4.74 0.34 -10.61
N TYR A 92 -4.41 0.40 -9.32
CA TYR A 92 -4.45 1.65 -8.56
C TYR A 92 -3.28 2.58 -8.90
N LEU A 93 -2.09 2.03 -9.17
CA LEU A 93 -0.93 2.83 -9.59
C LEU A 93 -1.15 3.49 -10.96
N ALA A 94 -1.76 2.77 -11.92
CA ALA A 94 -2.14 3.37 -13.20
C ALA A 94 -3.11 4.56 -13.02
N ARG A 95 -4.04 4.47 -12.07
CA ARG A 95 -4.97 5.56 -11.73
C ARG A 95 -4.31 6.73 -11.03
N LEU A 96 -3.31 6.47 -10.17
CA LEU A 96 -2.50 7.55 -9.59
C LEU A 96 -1.77 8.33 -10.68
N ASN A 97 -1.24 7.66 -11.70
CA ASN A 97 -0.60 8.33 -12.83
C ASN A 97 -1.56 9.25 -13.61
N LEU A 98 -2.84 8.88 -13.71
CA LEU A 98 -3.87 9.70 -14.36
C LEU A 98 -4.21 10.99 -13.59
N LEU A 99 -4.03 11.00 -12.27
CA LEU A 99 -4.28 12.17 -11.41
C LEU A 99 -3.11 13.18 -11.42
N TYR A 100 -1.91 12.75 -11.81
CA TYR A 100 -0.68 13.55 -11.76
C TYR A 100 -0.03 13.69 -13.14
N TRP A 101 -0.75 14.26 -14.11
CA TRP A 101 -0.36 14.46 -15.54
C TRP A 101 0.95 15.26 -15.80
N ALA A 102 1.82 15.43 -14.80
CA ALA A 102 3.13 16.08 -14.89
C ALA A 102 4.29 15.27 -14.29
N MET A 103 4.11 14.00 -13.88
CA MET A 103 5.18 13.25 -13.20
C MET A 103 5.32 11.83 -13.75
N ASN A 104 6.46 11.54 -14.39
CA ASN A 104 6.79 10.20 -14.87
C ASN A 104 7.06 9.27 -13.67
N LEU A 105 6.09 8.42 -13.35
CA LEU A 105 6.22 7.35 -12.35
C LEU A 105 6.83 6.11 -13.01
N VAL A 106 8.11 5.83 -12.72
CA VAL A 106 8.73 4.53 -13.06
C VAL A 106 8.43 3.55 -11.91
N LEU A 107 7.96 2.35 -12.24
CA LEU A 107 7.57 1.34 -11.24
C LEU A 107 8.59 0.21 -11.25
N ILE A 108 9.25 -0.03 -10.12
CA ILE A 108 10.14 -1.18 -9.93
C ILE A 108 9.57 -2.02 -8.78
N PHE A 109 9.05 -3.19 -9.12
CA PHE A 109 8.62 -4.19 -8.14
C PHE A 109 9.76 -5.16 -7.85
N LEU A 110 10.30 -5.10 -6.63
CA LEU A 110 11.28 -6.07 -6.15
C LEU A 110 10.57 -7.11 -5.28
N GLN A 111 10.29 -8.28 -5.85
CA GLN A 111 9.97 -9.48 -5.08
C GLN A 111 11.30 -10.06 -4.57
N TYR A 112 11.51 -10.03 -3.26
CA TYR A 112 12.53 -10.86 -2.64
C TYR A 112 11.83 -11.95 -1.81
N HIS A 113 12.37 -13.15 -1.95
CA HIS A 113 11.89 -14.42 -1.43
C HIS A 113 11.63 -14.42 0.08
#